data_AF-A0A2B8BFT5-F1
#
_entry.id   AF-A0A2B8BFT5-F1
#
_cell.length_a   1.000
_cell.length_b   1.000
_cell.length_c   1.000
_cell.angle_alpha   90.00
_cell.angle_beta   90.00
_cell.angle_gamma   90.00
#
_symmetry.space_group_name_H-M   'P 1'
#
loop_
_entity.id
_entity.type
_entity.pdbx_description
1 polymer ?
#
loop_
_entity_poly.entity_id
_entity_poly.type
_entity_poly.pdbx_seq_one_letter_code
_entity_poly.pdbx_strand_id
1 'polypeptide(L)'
;MTLKEFKRYADAYGADLDRWPRAARIDALALLDDSAEARDLLADAAVTDALLDAASTPLVSSRREAEVFDRIADCLAQRIVPEFVPWFLSRPPFRPAPLAGFLAGMALAGFLSYSQGLISFEKTSTPSLSGVMIVSYLGDTR
;
A
#
# COMPACT_ATOMS: atom_id res chain seq x y z
N MET A 1 2.36 -32.74 -3.69
CA MET A 1 1.76 -31.94 -4.79
C MET A 1 1.33 -32.87 -5.93
N THR A 2 0.26 -32.56 -6.66
CA THR A 2 -0.11 -33.31 -7.88
C THR A 2 0.69 -32.86 -9.10
N LEU A 3 0.89 -33.73 -10.09
CA LEU A 3 1.64 -33.41 -11.32
C LEU A 3 1.03 -32.24 -12.11
N LYS A 4 -0.30 -32.07 -12.04
CA LYS A 4 -1.03 -30.95 -12.65
C LYS A 4 -0.76 -29.61 -11.95
N GLU A 5 -0.62 -29.62 -10.63
CA GLU A 5 -0.23 -28.43 -9.87
C GLU A 5 1.24 -28.08 -10.13
N PHE A 6 2.14 -29.08 -10.17
CA PHE A 6 3.55 -28.87 -10.52
C PHE A 6 3.67 -28.18 -11.88
N LYS A 7 2.95 -28.68 -12.90
CA LYS A 7 2.93 -28.07 -14.23
C LYS A 7 2.45 -26.61 -14.17
N ARG A 8 1.39 -26.32 -13.44
CA ARG A 8 0.89 -24.93 -13.29
C ARG A 8 1.94 -24.01 -12.66
N TYR A 9 2.68 -24.49 -11.67
CA TYR A 9 3.75 -23.71 -11.05
C TYR A 9 4.92 -23.50 -12.02
N ALA A 10 5.32 -24.54 -12.77
CA ALA A 10 6.34 -24.42 -13.80
C ALA A 10 5.95 -23.44 -14.91
N ASP A 11 4.70 -23.47 -15.37
CA ASP A 11 4.19 -22.54 -16.37
C ASP A 11 4.12 -21.08 -15.85
N ALA A 12 3.94 -20.88 -14.54
CA ALA A 12 3.78 -19.54 -13.94
C ALA A 12 5.09 -18.90 -13.46
N TYR A 13 6.02 -19.70 -12.94
CA TYR A 13 7.27 -19.22 -12.33
C TYR A 13 8.51 -19.57 -13.16
N GLY A 14 8.37 -20.38 -14.21
CA GLY A 14 9.47 -20.88 -15.03
C GLY A 14 10.17 -22.08 -14.40
N ALA A 15 11.26 -22.49 -15.04
CA ALA A 15 12.07 -23.62 -14.60
C ALA A 15 12.93 -23.33 -13.36
N ASP A 16 13.09 -22.05 -12.99
CA ASP A 16 13.88 -21.63 -11.84
C ASP A 16 13.12 -21.85 -10.51
N LEU A 17 13.45 -22.94 -9.82
CA LEU A 17 12.86 -23.34 -8.54
C LEU A 17 13.11 -22.33 -7.42
N ASP A 18 14.10 -21.44 -7.52
CA ASP A 18 14.35 -20.42 -6.50
C ASP A 18 13.34 -19.27 -6.57
N ARG A 19 12.68 -19.08 -7.72
CA ARG A 19 11.57 -18.13 -7.87
C ARG A 19 10.25 -18.64 -7.30
N TRP A 20 10.17 -19.93 -7.00
CA TRP A 20 8.95 -20.55 -6.52
C TRP A 20 8.68 -20.18 -5.06
N PRO A 21 7.41 -20.14 -4.63
CA PRO A 21 7.06 -20.00 -3.22
C PRO A 21 7.70 -21.14 -2.39
N ARG A 22 8.26 -20.81 -1.22
CA ARG A 22 9.02 -21.79 -0.38
C ARG A 22 8.26 -23.09 -0.11
N ALA A 23 6.95 -23.01 0.12
CA ALA A 23 6.11 -24.18 0.36
C ALA A 23 6.01 -25.08 -0.89
N ALA A 24 5.80 -24.47 -2.06
CA ALA A 24 5.70 -25.19 -3.33
C ALA A 24 7.06 -25.78 -3.78
N ARG A 25 8.17 -25.11 -3.45
CA ARG A 25 9.52 -25.59 -3.79
C ARG A 25 9.87 -26.92 -3.12
N ILE A 26 9.54 -27.08 -1.83
CA ILE A 26 9.81 -28.33 -1.10
C ILE A 26 9.01 -29.49 -1.71
N ASP A 27 7.72 -29.25 -1.97
CA ASP A 27 6.83 -30.23 -2.59
C ASP A 27 7.25 -30.57 -4.03
N ALA A 28 7.80 -29.60 -4.76
CA ALA A 28 8.31 -29.76 -6.12
C ALA A 28 9.58 -30.62 -6.15
N LEU A 29 10.52 -30.38 -5.23
CA LEU A 29 11.74 -31.19 -5.10
C LEU A 29 11.40 -32.65 -4.76
N ALA A 30 10.48 -32.87 -3.82
CA ALA A 30 10.02 -34.22 -3.50
C ALA A 30 9.37 -34.93 -4.70
N LEU A 31 8.63 -34.20 -5.54
CA LEU A 31 8.04 -34.75 -6.77
C LEU A 31 9.08 -35.04 -7.86
N LEU A 32 10.12 -34.20 -7.96
CA LEU A 32 11.21 -34.37 -8.94
C LEU A 32 12.07 -35.61 -8.65
N ASP A 33 12.26 -35.94 -7.37
CA ASP A 33 12.98 -37.15 -6.98
C ASP A 33 12.20 -38.41 -7.39
N ASP A 34 10.89 -38.44 -7.13
CA ASP A 34 10.04 -39.62 -7.37
C ASP A 34 9.53 -39.77 -8.82
N SER A 35 9.42 -38.69 -9.60
CA SER A 35 8.76 -38.71 -10.91
C SER A 35 9.66 -38.27 -12.06
N ALA A 36 9.88 -39.16 -13.03
CA ALA A 36 10.56 -38.83 -14.28
C ALA A 36 9.75 -37.84 -15.13
N GLU A 37 8.42 -37.95 -15.13
CA GLU A 37 7.53 -37.05 -15.87
C GLU A 37 7.63 -35.60 -15.36
N ALA A 38 7.83 -35.41 -14.06
CA ALA A 38 8.05 -34.09 -13.47
C ALA A 38 9.38 -33.47 -13.94
N ARG A 39 10.42 -34.29 -14.13
CA ARG A 39 11.73 -33.84 -14.65
C ARG A 39 11.63 -33.44 -16.12
N ASP A 40 10.91 -34.20 -16.92
CA ASP A 40 10.67 -33.88 -18.33
C ASP A 40 9.90 -32.56 -18.47
N LEU A 41 8.87 -32.35 -17.65
CA LEU A 41 8.13 -31.08 -17.62
C LEU A 41 9.01 -29.88 -17.24
N LEU A 42 9.91 -30.04 -16.26
CA LEU A 42 10.84 -28.98 -15.88
C LEU A 42 11.88 -28.71 -16.99
N ALA A 43 12.34 -29.76 -17.67
CA ALA A 43 13.27 -29.64 -18.79
C ALA A 43 12.64 -28.89 -19.97
N ASP A 44 11.38 -29.17 -20.30
CA ASP A 44 10.63 -28.44 -21.34
C ASP A 44 10.45 -26.96 -20.98
N ALA A 45 10.13 -26.67 -19.71
CA ALA A 45 10.07 -25.30 -19.21
C ALA A 45 11.45 -24.61 -19.32
N ALA A 46 12.54 -25.31 -18.98
CA ALA A 46 13.90 -24.76 -19.05
C ALA A 46 14.33 -24.45 -20.49
N VAL A 47 13.94 -25.29 -21.45
CA VAL A 47 14.17 -25.03 -22.88
C VAL A 47 13.39 -23.81 -23.33
N THR A 48 12.13 -23.67 -22.89
CA THR A 48 11.30 -22.52 -23.23
C THR A 48 11.90 -21.22 -22.67
N ASP A 49 12.31 -21.22 -21.40
CA ASP A 49 12.96 -20.08 -20.76
C ASP A 49 14.28 -19.71 -21.48
N ALA A 50 15.10 -20.70 -21.85
CA ALA A 50 16.34 -20.45 -22.59
C ALA A 50 16.08 -19.84 -23.99
N LEU A 51 15.03 -20.27 -24.69
CA LEU A 51 14.63 -19.67 -25.96
C LEU A 51 14.12 -18.25 -25.80
N LEU A 52 13.36 -17.98 -24.72
CA LEU A 52 12.87 -16.65 -24.40
C LEU A 52 14.00 -15.70 -24.02
N ASP A 53 14.98 -16.16 -23.24
CA ASP A 53 16.17 -15.39 -22.89
C ASP A 53 17.00 -15.08 -24.14
N ALA A 54 17.22 -16.07 -25.00
CA ALA A 54 17.94 -15.87 -26.26
C ALA A 54 17.24 -14.85 -27.18
N ALA A 55 15.91 -14.86 -27.23
CA ALA A 55 15.13 -13.89 -28.01
C ALA A 55 15.06 -12.51 -27.36
N SER A 56 15.07 -12.45 -26.02
CA SER A 56 14.87 -11.23 -25.23
C SER A 56 16.16 -10.57 -24.77
N THR A 57 17.33 -11.03 -25.25
CA THR A 57 18.62 -10.39 -24.97
C THR A 57 18.91 -9.32 -26.02
N PRO A 58 18.46 -8.05 -25.88
CA PRO A 58 19.15 -6.97 -26.55
C PRO A 58 20.59 -6.98 -26.02
N LEU A 59 21.58 -6.82 -26.89
CA LEU A 59 22.96 -6.55 -26.47
C LEU A 59 22.93 -5.23 -25.66
N VAL A 60 22.76 -5.33 -24.34
CA VAL A 60 22.97 -4.21 -23.44
C VAL A 60 24.47 -4.01 -23.41
N SER A 61 24.94 -2.91 -23.98
CA SER A 61 26.35 -2.59 -23.89
C SER A 61 26.72 -2.38 -22.43
N SER A 62 27.89 -2.87 -22.01
CA SER A 62 28.43 -2.65 -20.66
C SER A 62 28.43 -1.16 -20.25
N ARG A 63 28.49 -0.26 -21.23
CA ARG A 63 28.31 1.19 -21.05
C ARG A 63 26.91 1.57 -20.54
N ARG A 64 25.83 0.99 -21.08
CA ARG A 64 24.46 1.27 -20.61
C ARG A 64 24.23 0.73 -19.20
N GLU A 65 24.82 -0.41 -18.86
CA GLU A 65 24.76 -0.94 -17.50
C GLU A 65 25.44 0.01 -16.52
N ALA A 66 26.65 0.48 -16.84
CA ALA A 66 27.36 1.46 -16.03
C ALA A 66 26.56 2.77 -15.87
N GLU A 67 25.95 3.28 -16.95
CA GLU A 67 25.11 4.49 -16.90
C GLU A 67 23.87 4.31 -15.99
N VAL A 68 23.27 3.12 -15.97
CA VAL A 68 22.15 2.82 -15.06
C VAL A 68 22.62 2.75 -13.61
N PHE A 69 23.75 2.09 -13.34
CA PHE A 69 24.32 2.00 -11.99
C PHE A 69 24.71 3.38 -11.44
N ASP A 70 25.39 4.21 -12.25
CA ASP A 70 25.73 5.58 -11.88
C ASP A 70 24.47 6.39 -11.59
N ARG A 71 23.43 6.25 -12.42
CA ARG A 71 22.16 6.95 -12.19
C ARG A 71 21.43 6.49 -10.92
N ILE A 72 21.49 5.21 -10.58
CA ILE A 72 20.94 4.68 -9.32
C ILE A 72 21.74 5.22 -8.14
N ALA A 73 23.07 5.25 -8.23
CA ALA A 73 23.95 5.80 -7.20
C ALA A 73 23.69 7.30 -6.98
N ASP A 74 23.54 8.06 -8.06
CA ASP A 74 23.18 9.48 -8.02
C ASP A 74 21.80 9.70 -7.39
N CYS A 75 20.80 8.90 -7.76
CA CYS A 75 19.48 8.96 -7.13
C CYS A 75 19.53 8.63 -5.64
N LEU A 76 20.37 7.69 -5.22
CA LEU A 76 20.57 7.36 -3.80
C LEU A 76 21.31 8.47 -3.06
N ALA A 77 22.29 9.10 -3.70
CA ALA A 77 23.02 10.25 -3.13
C ALA A 77 22.12 11.49 -3.00
N GLN A 78 21.23 11.71 -3.97
CA GLN A 78 20.23 12.77 -3.93
C GLN A 78 19.04 12.45 -3.03
N ARG A 79 18.87 11.18 -2.62
CA ARG A 79 17.92 10.79 -1.58
C ARG A 79 18.48 11.25 -0.24
N ILE A 80 18.41 12.56 -0.04
CA ILE A 80 18.56 13.23 1.23
C ILE A 80 17.42 12.69 2.09
N VAL A 81 17.69 11.61 2.83
CA VAL A 81 16.99 11.38 4.08
C VAL A 81 17.27 12.66 4.87
N PRO A 82 16.25 13.47 5.23
CA PRO A 82 16.51 14.65 6.02
C PRO A 82 17.21 14.17 7.29
N GLU A 83 18.51 14.47 7.39
CA GLU A 83 19.36 14.13 8.53
C GLU A 83 18.78 14.73 9.83
N PHE A 84 17.95 15.75 9.65
CA PHE A 84 17.13 16.36 10.68
C PHE A 84 15.65 16.03 10.46
N VAL A 85 15.17 14.95 11.08
CA VAL A 85 13.74 14.86 11.42
C VAL A 85 13.54 15.78 12.63
N PRO A 86 12.81 16.89 12.51
CA PRO A 86 12.62 17.78 13.65
C PRO A 86 11.94 17.03 14.78
N TRP A 87 12.47 17.15 15.99
CA TRP A 87 11.97 16.47 17.20
C TRP A 87 10.46 16.68 17.45
N PHE A 88 9.87 17.75 16.92
CA PHE A 88 8.45 18.06 17.03
C PHE A 88 7.54 17.16 16.16
N LEU A 89 8.06 16.48 15.14
CA LEU A 89 7.32 15.47 14.36
C LEU A 89 7.28 14.11 15.06
N SER A 90 8.33 13.75 15.82
CA SER A 90 8.38 12.47 16.53
C SER A 90 7.61 12.46 17.86
N ARG A 91 7.21 13.62 18.38
CA ARG A 91 6.44 13.73 19.61
C ARG A 91 5.58 14.99 19.58
N PRO A 92 4.28 14.92 19.23
CA PRO A 92 3.43 16.09 19.26
C PRO A 92 3.41 16.64 20.70
N PRO A 93 3.81 17.92 20.93
CA PRO A 93 3.85 18.50 22.27
C PRO A 93 2.44 18.74 22.84
N PHE A 94 1.40 18.58 22.02
CA PHE A 94 0.02 18.65 22.45
C PHE A 94 -0.42 17.34 23.10
N ARG A 95 -0.18 17.23 24.41
CA ARG A 95 -0.99 16.33 25.24
C ARG A 95 -2.43 16.88 25.20
N PRO A 96 -3.44 16.16 24.70
CA PRO A 96 -4.83 16.64 24.68
C PRO A 96 -5.49 16.68 26.08
N ALA A 97 -4.75 16.26 27.13
CA ALA A 97 -5.22 16.17 28.50
C ALA A 97 -5.88 17.45 29.07
N PRO A 98 -5.35 18.68 28.90
CA PRO A 98 -6.01 19.86 29.44
C PRO A 98 -7.26 20.25 28.63
N LEU A 99 -7.31 19.94 27.33
CA LEU A 99 -8.49 20.20 26.48
C LEU A 99 -9.66 19.29 26.83
N ALA A 100 -9.40 18.02 27.14
CA ALA A 100 -10.44 17.08 27.58
C ALA A 100 -11.05 17.49 28.94
N GLY A 101 -10.21 17.94 29.89
CA GLY A 101 -10.68 18.43 31.19
C GLY A 101 -11.53 19.70 31.07
N PHE A 102 -11.11 20.64 30.23
CA PHE A 102 -11.87 21.87 29.98
C PHE A 102 -13.23 21.59 29.30
N LEU A 103 -13.25 20.72 28.29
CA LEU A 103 -14.51 20.31 27.63
C LEU A 103 -15.46 19.57 28.59
N ALA A 104 -14.92 18.68 29.44
CA ALA A 104 -15.71 17.99 30.45
C ALA A 104 -16.28 18.96 31.50
N GLY A 105 -15.50 19.94 31.95
CA GLY A 105 -15.94 20.98 32.87
C GLY A 105 -17.05 21.86 32.28
N MET A 106 -16.88 22.29 31.02
CA MET A 106 -17.91 23.04 30.28
C MET A 106 -19.20 22.24 30.10
N ALA A 107 -19.10 20.96 29.76
CA ALA A 107 -20.27 20.09 29.61
C ALA A 107 -21.02 19.90 30.94
N LEU A 108 -20.27 19.69 32.05
CA LEU A 108 -20.86 19.53 33.38
C LEU A 108 -21.53 20.83 33.85
N ALA A 109 -20.89 21.98 33.64
CA ALA A 109 -21.45 23.30 33.97
C ALA A 109 -22.72 23.58 33.15
N GLY A 110 -22.71 23.29 31.85
CA GLY A 110 -23.89 23.40 30.98
C GLY A 110 -25.04 22.50 31.43
N PHE A 111 -24.74 21.24 31.81
CA PHE A 111 -25.75 20.30 32.30
C PHE A 111 -26.34 20.73 33.65
N LEU A 112 -25.51 21.21 34.59
CA LEU A 112 -25.97 21.74 35.87
C LEU A 112 -26.83 22.99 35.70
N SER A 113 -26.42 23.94 34.85
CA SER A 113 -27.22 25.11 34.51
C SER A 113 -28.54 24.77 33.82
N TYR A 114 -28.58 23.74 32.97
CA TYR A 114 -29.83 23.24 32.37
C TYR A 114 -30.74 22.60 33.42
N SER A 115 -30.18 21.74 34.29
CA SER A 115 -30.94 21.05 35.33
C SER A 115 -31.58 21.99 36.37
N GLN A 116 -30.97 23.16 36.60
CA GLN A 116 -31.48 24.22 37.48
C GLN A 116 -32.50 25.15 36.78
N GLY A 117 -32.81 24.93 35.50
CA GLY A 117 -33.81 25.72 34.75
C GLY A 117 -33.37 27.16 34.42
N LEU A 118 -32.08 27.47 34.52
CA LEU A 118 -31.52 28.79 34.22
C LEU A 118 -31.36 29.04 32.71
N ILE A 119 -31.30 27.98 31.90
CA ILE A 119 -31.24 28.06 30.44
C ILE A 119 -32.52 27.42 29.89
N SER A 120 -33.57 28.21 29.77
CA SER A 120 -34.65 27.87 28.85
C SER A 120 -34.09 27.99 27.44
N PHE A 121 -34.03 26.89 26.69
CA PHE A 121 -33.98 26.97 25.23
C PHE A 121 -35.31 27.61 24.81
N GLU A 122 -35.35 28.93 24.77
CA GLU A 122 -36.35 29.62 24.00
C GLU A 122 -36.19 29.07 22.58
N LYS A 123 -37.21 28.35 22.12
CA LYS A 123 -37.25 27.74 20.80
C LYS A 123 -37.15 28.88 19.79
N THR A 124 -35.93 29.27 19.44
CA THR A 124 -35.68 30.35 18.49
C THR A 124 -36.37 29.95 17.22
N SER A 125 -37.42 30.70 16.91
CA SER A 125 -38.23 30.61 15.70
C SER A 125 -37.32 30.32 14.51
N THR A 126 -37.75 29.34 13.70
CA THR A 126 -37.20 29.04 12.38
C THR A 126 -36.75 30.34 11.70
N PRO A 127 -35.45 30.54 11.40
CA PRO A 127 -35.05 31.68 10.61
C PRO A 127 -35.77 31.58 9.27
N SER A 128 -36.63 32.56 9.00
CA SER A 128 -37.30 32.79 7.73
C SER A 128 -36.24 32.80 6.62
N LEU A 129 -36.13 31.68 5.91
CA LEU A 129 -35.35 31.51 4.68
C LEU A 129 -36.02 32.25 3.51
N SER A 130 -36.29 33.55 3.67
CA SER A 130 -36.92 34.38 2.64
C SER A 130 -36.01 35.48 2.09
N GLY A 131 -34.74 35.55 2.50
CA GLY A 131 -33.91 36.74 2.23
C GLY A 131 -32.51 36.49 1.70
N VAL A 132 -32.03 35.25 1.60
CA VAL A 132 -30.69 34.98 1.06
C VAL A 132 -30.81 34.02 -0.10
N MET A 133 -30.76 34.59 -1.30
CA MET A 133 -30.54 33.89 -2.56
C MET A 133 -29.23 33.13 -2.48
N ILE A 134 -29.28 31.85 -2.14
CA ILE A 134 -28.20 30.92 -2.48
C ILE A 134 -28.35 30.66 -3.97
N VAL A 135 -27.58 31.40 -4.76
CA VAL A 135 -27.37 31.15 -6.18
C VAL A 135 -26.58 29.84 -6.28
N SER A 136 -27.30 28.72 -6.34
CA SER A 136 -26.74 27.40 -6.66
C SER A 136 -26.54 27.30 -8.17
N TYR A 137 -25.40 27.77 -8.69
CA TYR A 137 -24.91 27.33 -10.00
C TYR A 137 -24.07 26.06 -9.80
N LEU A 138 -24.75 24.92 -9.89
CA LEU A 138 -24.18 23.62 -10.21
C LEU A 138 -25.34 22.93 -10.96
N GLY A 139 -25.41 23.00 -12.29
CA GLY A 139 -24.79 22.03 -13.20
C GLY A 139 -25.19 20.60 -12.79
N ASP A 140 -25.84 19.76 -13.58
CA ASP A 140 -26.20 19.68 -15.00
C ASP A 140 -27.05 18.39 -15.12
N THR A 141 -27.65 18.16 -16.28
CA THR A 141 -28.06 16.87 -16.87
C THR A 141 -29.51 16.38 -16.70
N ARG A 142 -30.20 16.48 -17.86
CA ARG A 142 -31.30 15.68 -18.44
C ARG A 142 -32.72 16.22 -18.37
#